data_AF-S4NYK6-F1
#
_entry.id   AF-S4NYK6-F1
#
_cell.length_a   1.000
_cell.length_b   1.000
_cell.length_c   1.000
_cell.angle_alpha   90.00
_cell.angle_beta   90.00
_cell.angle_gamma   90.00
#
_symmetry.space_group_name_H-M   'P 1'
#
loop_
_entity.id
_entity.type
_entity.pdbx_description
1 polymer ?
#
loop_
_entity_poly.entity_id
_entity_poly.type
_entity_poly.pdbx_seq_one_letter_code
_entity_poly.pdbx_strand_id
1 'polypeptide(L)'
;MDLTALENQTFLNETLINKENLKQAIVLLKIWVRQRNLKVSGHVISLLIAYLVQAKRINNIMSSYQIVRNVWIYLKSSEWDANGISLYKGQGTPSVEEFHTHFPIVFLDKTGYYNTCWQMCKGTYYALRRESGLAVDMLD
;
A
#
# COMPACT_ATOMS: atom_id res chain seq x y z
N MET A 1 -0.26 0.62 -19.71
CA MET A 1 -1.18 0.01 -18.72
C MET A 1 -0.96 -1.49 -18.62
N ASP A 2 -0.80 -2.21 -19.74
CA ASP A 2 -0.61 -3.67 -19.73
C ASP A 2 0.80 -4.12 -19.28
N LEU A 3 1.85 -3.39 -19.69
CA LEU A 3 3.24 -3.76 -19.38
C LEU A 3 3.55 -3.70 -17.87
N THR A 4 3.11 -2.65 -17.18
CA THR A 4 3.34 -2.48 -15.74
C THR A 4 2.47 -3.43 -14.91
N ALA A 5 1.28 -3.78 -15.41
CA ALA A 5 0.38 -4.71 -14.74
C ALA A 5 1.00 -6.11 -14.59
N LEU A 6 1.67 -6.62 -15.63
CA LEU A 6 2.33 -7.92 -15.59
C LEU A 6 3.46 -7.96 -14.55
N GLU A 7 4.33 -6.94 -14.54
CA GLU A 7 5.43 -6.86 -13.57
C GLU A 7 4.92 -6.77 -12.13
N ASN A 8 3.90 -5.94 -11.90
CA ASN A 8 3.25 -5.84 -10.59
C ASN A 8 2.60 -7.16 -10.16
N GLN A 9 1.94 -7.87 -11.08
CA GLN A 9 1.31 -9.15 -10.80
C GLN A 9 2.35 -10.23 -10.48
N THR A 10 3.44 -10.30 -11.24
CA THR A 10 4.57 -11.22 -10.98
C THR A 10 5.18 -10.92 -9.61
N PHE A 11 5.45 -9.66 -9.30
CA PHE A 11 5.98 -9.25 -8.01
C PHE A 11 5.04 -9.59 -6.85
N LEU A 12 3.73 -9.37 -7.02
CA LEU A 12 2.72 -9.77 -6.03
C LEU A 12 2.69 -11.29 -5.85
N ASN A 13 2.77 -12.06 -6.93
CA ASN A 13 2.79 -13.51 -6.87
C ASN A 13 4.02 -14.00 -6.12
N GLU A 14 5.23 -13.52 -6.45
CA GLU A 14 6.46 -13.85 -5.72
C GLU A 14 6.39 -13.45 -4.24
N THR A 15 5.78 -12.31 -3.96
CA THR A 15 5.60 -11.82 -2.59
C THR A 15 4.61 -12.67 -1.82
N LEU A 16 3.57 -13.23 -2.44
CA LEU A 16 2.45 -13.88 -1.74
C LEU A 16 2.42 -15.40 -1.88
N ILE A 17 3.21 -15.99 -2.78
CA ILE A 17 3.25 -17.44 -3.00
C ILE A 17 3.60 -18.17 -1.71
N ASN A 18 2.75 -19.12 -1.32
CA ASN A 18 2.84 -19.88 -0.07
C ASN A 18 2.88 -19.04 1.22
N LYS A 19 2.44 -17.76 1.17
CA LYS A 19 2.43 -16.84 2.33
C LYS A 19 0.98 -16.56 2.79
N GLU A 20 0.37 -17.53 3.46
CA GLU A 20 -1.06 -17.50 3.81
C GLU A 20 -1.45 -16.34 4.74
N ASN A 21 -0.63 -16.02 5.75
CA ASN A 21 -0.92 -14.91 6.67
C ASN A 21 -0.96 -13.56 5.94
N LEU A 22 -0.10 -13.36 4.93
CA LEU A 22 -0.13 -12.16 4.09
C LEU A 22 -1.40 -12.10 3.22
N LYS A 23 -1.80 -13.21 2.62
CA LYS A 23 -3.03 -13.29 1.81
C LYS A 23 -4.26 -12.97 2.65
N GLN A 24 -4.35 -13.56 3.84
CA GLN A 24 -5.44 -13.29 4.79
C GLN A 24 -5.46 -11.84 5.25
N ALA A 25 -4.30 -11.26 5.56
CA ALA A 25 -4.19 -9.84 5.92
C ALA A 25 -4.69 -8.92 4.79
N ILE A 26 -4.36 -9.22 3.53
CA ILE A 26 -4.88 -8.49 2.36
C ILE A 26 -6.41 -8.56 2.31
N VAL A 27 -6.98 -9.74 2.51
CA VAL A 27 -8.45 -9.92 2.51
C VAL A 27 -9.10 -9.10 3.64
N LEU A 28 -8.57 -9.19 4.86
CA LEU A 28 -9.05 -8.43 6.01
C LEU A 28 -8.99 -6.92 5.77
N LEU A 29 -7.88 -6.40 5.23
CA LEU A 29 -7.74 -4.98 4.91
C LEU A 29 -8.72 -4.53 3.82
N LYS A 30 -8.93 -5.33 2.77
CA LYS A 30 -9.90 -5.03 1.71
C LYS A 30 -11.33 -4.96 2.28
N ILE A 31 -11.69 -5.89 3.16
CA ILE A 31 -12.98 -5.89 3.86
C ILE A 31 -13.10 -4.64 4.73
N TRP A 32 -12.06 -4.32 5.51
CA TRP A 32 -12.02 -3.17 6.42
C TRP A 32 -12.19 -1.83 5.69
N VAL A 33 -11.48 -1.62 4.57
CA VAL A 33 -11.62 -0.43 3.70
C VAL A 33 -13.05 -0.32 3.17
N ARG A 34 -13.64 -1.43 2.72
CA ARG A 34 -15.00 -1.47 2.19
C ARG A 34 -16.05 -1.14 3.26
N GLN A 35 -15.91 -1.70 4.47
CA GLN A 35 -16.83 -1.44 5.58
C GLN A 35 -16.84 0.04 6.00
N ARG A 36 -15.72 0.74 5.85
CA ARG A 36 -15.59 2.18 6.13
C ARG A 36 -15.91 3.08 4.94
N ASN A 37 -16.38 2.50 3.84
CA ASN A 37 -16.70 3.20 2.60
C ASN A 37 -15.53 4.04 2.06
N LEU A 38 -14.30 3.58 2.27
CA LEU A 38 -13.09 4.24 1.78
C LEU A 38 -12.88 3.89 0.30
N LYS A 39 -12.73 4.89 -0.57
CA LYS A 39 -12.49 4.72 -2.00
C LYS A 39 -11.03 4.33 -2.32
N VAL A 40 -10.53 3.27 -1.69
CA VAL A 40 -9.17 2.76 -1.90
C VAL A 40 -9.22 1.47 -2.70
N SER A 41 -8.47 1.42 -3.81
CA SER A 41 -8.40 0.23 -4.65
C SER A 41 -7.81 -0.96 -3.91
N GLY A 42 -8.40 -2.14 -4.09
CA GLY A 42 -7.83 -3.38 -3.55
C GLY A 42 -6.43 -3.69 -4.10
N HIS A 43 -6.07 -3.17 -5.27
CA HIS A 43 -4.74 -3.30 -5.83
C HIS A 43 -3.70 -2.49 -5.04
N VAL A 44 -4.05 -1.26 -4.63
CA VAL A 44 -3.22 -0.41 -3.75
C VAL A 44 -2.94 -1.12 -2.43
N ILE A 45 -3.96 -1.76 -1.82
CA ILE A 45 -3.79 -2.55 -0.59
C ILE A 45 -2.84 -3.73 -0.80
N SER A 46 -2.98 -4.46 -1.90
CA SER A 46 -2.09 -5.57 -2.22
C SER A 46 -0.63 -5.12 -2.42
N LEU A 47 -0.41 -4.03 -3.16
CA LEU A 47 0.93 -3.47 -3.36
C LEU A 47 1.50 -2.86 -2.07
N LEU A 48 0.68 -2.28 -1.20
CA LEU A 48 1.11 -1.79 0.11
C LEU A 48 1.65 -2.92 0.98
N ILE A 49 0.96 -4.07 1.03
CA ILE A 49 1.47 -5.25 1.73
C ILE A 49 2.83 -5.66 1.16
N ALA A 50 2.96 -5.70 -0.16
CA ALA A 50 4.23 -6.07 -0.79
C ALA A 50 5.35 -5.07 -0.51
N TYR A 51 5.04 -3.78 -0.49
CA TYR A 51 5.95 -2.71 -0.10
C TYR A 51 6.44 -2.90 1.34
N LEU A 52 5.54 -3.18 2.28
CA LEU A 52 5.92 -3.37 3.69
C LEU A 52 6.72 -4.65 3.92
N VAL A 53 6.49 -5.71 3.13
CA VAL A 53 7.35 -6.91 3.09
C VAL A 53 8.74 -6.55 2.57
N GLN A 54 8.82 -5.82 1.45
CA GLN A 54 10.10 -5.39 0.85
C GLN A 54 10.90 -4.44 1.75
N ALA A 55 10.20 -3.63 2.56
CA ALA A 55 10.75 -2.76 3.59
C ALA A 55 11.06 -3.50 4.92
N LYS A 56 10.85 -4.82 4.98
CA LYS A 56 11.05 -5.67 6.18
C LYS A 56 10.24 -5.23 7.41
N ARG A 57 9.13 -4.52 7.20
CA ARG A 57 8.23 -4.07 8.28
C ARG A 57 7.22 -5.13 8.70
N ILE A 58 6.89 -6.04 7.79
CA ILE A 58 6.01 -7.19 8.04
C ILE A 58 6.59 -8.44 7.36
N ASN A 59 6.19 -9.62 7.81
CA ASN A 59 6.55 -10.90 7.19
C ASN A 59 5.46 -11.94 7.46
N ASN A 60 5.57 -13.12 6.85
CA ASN A 60 4.57 -14.18 6.98
C ASN A 60 4.64 -14.97 8.31
N ILE A 61 5.65 -14.76 9.14
CA ILE A 61 5.73 -15.38 10.49
C ILE A 61 4.72 -14.71 11.42
N MET A 62 4.50 -13.41 11.25
CA MET A 62 3.43 -12.68 11.93
C MET A 62 2.06 -13.25 11.57
N SER A 63 1.15 -13.29 12.54
CA SER A 63 -0.25 -13.61 12.26
C SER A 63 -0.87 -12.55 11.35
N SER A 64 -1.92 -12.93 10.61
CA SER A 64 -2.66 -11.98 9.76
C SER A 64 -3.16 -10.76 10.55
N TYR A 65 -3.58 -10.95 11.80
CA TYR A 65 -3.94 -9.87 12.72
C TYR A 65 -2.76 -8.94 13.05
N GLN A 66 -1.59 -9.49 13.39
CA GLN A 66 -0.39 -8.68 13.64
C GLN A 66 0.02 -7.88 12.39
N ILE A 67 -0.08 -8.47 11.20
CA ILE A 67 0.21 -7.79 9.94
C ILE A 67 -0.76 -6.62 9.74
N VAL A 68 -2.07 -6.85 9.89
CA VAL A 68 -3.11 -5.81 9.77
C VAL A 68 -2.83 -4.65 10.73
N ARG A 69 -2.53 -4.94 12.00
CA ARG A 69 -2.18 -3.92 13.00
C ARG A 69 -0.95 -3.09 12.57
N ASN A 70 0.12 -3.75 12.10
CA ASN A 70 1.32 -3.06 11.62
C ASN A 70 1.04 -2.18 10.39
N VAL A 71 0.14 -2.61 9.51
CA VAL A 71 -0.28 -1.80 8.35
C VAL A 71 -1.00 -0.53 8.81
N TRP A 72 -1.91 -0.62 9.79
CA TRP A 72 -2.58 0.57 10.32
C TRP A 72 -1.61 1.53 11.04
N ILE A 73 -0.65 0.99 11.82
CA ILE A 73 0.40 1.79 12.45
C ILE A 73 1.22 2.55 11.40
N TYR A 74 1.58 1.87 10.31
CA TYR A 74 2.28 2.50 9.19
C TYR A 74 1.43 3.60 8.54
N LEU A 75 0.17 3.32 8.21
CA LEU A 75 -0.72 4.28 7.55
C LEU A 75 -1.03 5.51 8.42
N LYS A 76 -1.16 5.36 9.74
CA LYS A 76 -1.39 6.48 10.67
C LYS A 76 -0.32 7.58 10.50
N SER A 77 0.93 7.18 10.31
CA SER A 77 2.10 8.06 10.22
C SER A 77 2.67 8.23 8.80
N SER A 78 2.04 7.65 7.78
CA SER A 78 2.57 7.73 6.41
C SER A 78 2.40 9.13 5.80
N GLU A 79 3.31 9.49 4.90
CA GLU A 79 3.35 10.80 4.23
C GLU A 79 3.37 10.65 2.71
N TRP A 80 2.44 9.86 2.16
CA TRP A 80 2.34 9.66 0.70
C TRP A 80 1.96 10.93 -0.06
N ASP A 81 1.48 11.95 0.65
CA ASP A 81 1.10 13.26 0.14
C ASP A 81 2.21 14.29 0.14
N ALA A 82 3.36 13.99 0.75
CA ALA A 82 4.53 14.88 0.79
C ALA A 82 5.79 14.15 0.32
N ASN A 83 6.09 13.00 0.93
CA ASN A 83 7.30 12.21 0.64
C ASN A 83 7.05 11.12 -0.40
N GLY A 84 5.79 10.69 -0.56
CA GLY A 84 5.45 9.57 -1.44
C GLY A 84 6.10 8.24 -0.99
N ILE A 85 5.85 7.17 -1.75
CA ILE A 85 6.56 5.90 -1.62
C ILE A 85 6.76 5.24 -2.98
N SER A 86 7.71 4.31 -3.06
CA SER A 86 8.01 3.55 -4.28
C SER A 86 8.36 2.09 -3.97
N LEU A 87 7.85 1.16 -4.77
CA LEU A 87 8.30 -0.24 -4.82
C LEU A 87 9.55 -0.42 -5.69
N TYR A 88 9.81 0.52 -6.60
CA TYR A 88 10.99 0.54 -7.44
C TYR A 88 12.19 1.12 -6.67
N LYS A 89 13.32 0.40 -6.73
CA LYS A 89 14.58 0.75 -6.04
C LYS A 89 15.74 1.06 -7.00
N GLY A 90 15.47 1.06 -8.30
CA GLY A 90 16.50 1.29 -9.32
C GLY A 90 16.65 2.76 -9.69
N GLN A 91 17.25 3.02 -10.84
CA GLN A 91 17.44 4.35 -11.43
C GLN A 91 16.88 4.37 -12.86
N GLY A 92 16.70 5.56 -13.42
CA GLY A 92 16.24 5.74 -14.81
C GLY A 92 14.72 5.80 -14.97
N THR A 93 13.97 5.86 -13.87
CA THR A 93 12.54 6.14 -13.84
C THR A 93 12.30 7.57 -13.35
N PRO A 94 11.13 8.18 -13.63
CA PRO A 94 10.76 9.45 -13.03
C PRO A 94 10.82 9.39 -11.50
N SER A 95 11.20 10.50 -10.88
CA SER A 95 11.35 10.57 -9.41
C SER A 95 9.99 10.71 -8.71
N VAL A 96 9.93 10.41 -7.41
CA VAL A 96 8.72 10.60 -6.62
C VAL A 96 8.32 12.09 -6.60
N GLU A 97 9.30 12.98 -6.56
CA GLU A 97 9.12 14.44 -6.63
C GLU A 97 8.50 14.86 -7.97
N GLU A 98 8.95 14.30 -9.09
CA GLU A 98 8.34 14.53 -10.40
C GLU A 98 6.86 14.12 -10.42
N PHE A 99 6.51 12.98 -9.82
CA PHE A 99 5.11 12.57 -9.70
C PHE A 99 4.28 13.51 -8.82
N HIS A 100 4.85 14.06 -7.75
CA HIS A 100 4.16 15.03 -6.88
C HIS A 100 3.80 16.34 -7.59
N THR A 101 4.47 16.69 -8.69
CA THR A 101 4.07 17.84 -9.51
C THR A 101 2.71 17.65 -10.20
N HIS A 102 2.27 16.39 -10.37
CA HIS A 102 1.03 16.05 -11.07
C HIS A 102 -0.03 15.40 -10.17
N PHE A 103 0.39 14.70 -9.11
CA PHE A 103 -0.49 13.92 -8.25
C PHE A 103 -0.34 14.31 -6.78
N PRO A 104 -1.45 14.48 -6.05
CA PRO A 104 -1.39 14.86 -4.65
C PRO A 104 -0.94 13.72 -3.73
N ILE A 105 -1.05 12.46 -4.19
CA ILE A 105 -0.70 11.23 -3.45
C ILE A 105 0.14 10.37 -4.38
N VAL A 106 1.34 9.98 -3.95
CA VAL A 106 2.27 9.22 -4.78
C VAL A 106 2.64 7.90 -4.12
N PHE A 107 2.29 6.81 -4.81
CA PHE A 107 2.80 5.47 -4.53
C PHE A 107 3.18 4.79 -5.85
N LEU A 108 4.47 4.79 -6.16
CA LEU A 108 5.01 4.21 -7.38
C LEU A 108 5.07 2.68 -7.30
N ASP A 109 4.68 2.05 -8.39
CA ASP A 109 4.62 0.62 -8.56
C ASP A 109 6.02 -0.04 -8.68
N LYS A 110 6.05 -1.35 -8.98
CA LYS A 110 7.31 -2.10 -9.04
C LYS A 110 8.22 -1.68 -10.20
N THR A 111 7.67 -1.01 -11.21
CA THR A 111 8.37 -0.53 -12.41
C THR A 111 8.94 0.88 -12.23
N GLY A 112 8.34 1.67 -11.34
CA GLY A 112 8.69 3.08 -11.11
C GLY A 112 8.01 4.05 -12.08
N TYR A 113 7.27 3.56 -13.09
CA TYR A 113 6.63 4.39 -14.11
C TYR A 113 5.15 4.67 -13.88
N TYR A 114 4.55 4.08 -12.84
CA TYR A 114 3.12 4.19 -12.61
C TYR A 114 2.80 4.51 -11.14
N ASN A 115 2.09 5.61 -10.94
CA ASN A 115 1.50 5.95 -9.66
C ASN A 115 0.23 5.13 -9.43
N THR A 116 0.30 4.16 -8.53
CA THR A 116 -0.82 3.29 -8.16
C THR A 116 -1.98 4.06 -7.52
N CYS A 117 -1.70 5.25 -6.99
CA CYS A 117 -2.66 6.16 -6.36
C CYS A 117 -3.18 7.25 -7.30
N TRP A 118 -3.04 7.12 -8.63
CA TRP A 118 -3.40 8.20 -9.58
C TRP A 118 -4.85 8.71 -9.49
N GLN A 119 -5.81 7.89 -9.02
CA GLN A 119 -7.21 8.31 -8.78
C GLN A 119 -7.49 8.75 -7.34
N MET A 120 -6.51 8.66 -6.45
CA MET A 120 -6.69 8.94 -5.03
C MET A 120 -6.55 10.44 -4.77
N CYS A 121 -7.61 11.06 -4.27
CA CYS A 121 -7.55 12.44 -3.80
C CYS A 121 -7.04 12.52 -2.34
N LYS A 122 -6.60 13.71 -1.90
CA LYS A 122 -6.14 13.95 -0.53
C LYS A 122 -7.18 13.55 0.52
N GLY A 123 -8.47 13.82 0.26
CA GLY A 123 -9.56 13.46 1.18
C GLY A 123 -9.66 11.95 1.43
N THR A 124 -9.53 11.13 0.38
CA THR A 124 -9.52 9.67 0.52
C THR A 124 -8.30 9.18 1.29
N TYR A 125 -7.12 9.73 1.00
CA TYR A 125 -5.90 9.39 1.72
C TYR A 125 -5.95 9.79 3.20
N TYR A 126 -6.39 11.01 3.52
CA TYR A 126 -6.52 11.46 4.91
C TYR A 126 -7.58 10.69 5.69
N ALA A 127 -8.69 10.31 5.05
CA ALA A 127 -9.65 9.39 5.64
C ALA A 127 -9.00 8.03 5.95
N LEU A 128 -8.23 7.46 5.00
CA LEU A 128 -7.50 6.20 5.23
C LEU A 128 -6.54 6.29 6.42
N ARG A 129 -5.76 7.38 6.52
CA ARG A 129 -4.86 7.63 7.65
C ARG A 129 -5.60 7.73 8.98
N ARG A 130 -6.66 8.54 9.02
CA ARG A 130 -7.48 8.74 10.22
C ARG A 130 -8.14 7.44 10.69
N GLU A 131 -8.78 6.70 9.77
CA GLU A 131 -9.40 5.41 10.09
C GLU A 131 -8.37 4.39 10.58
N SER A 132 -7.16 4.41 10.01
CA SER A 132 -6.06 3.56 10.49
C SER A 132 -5.66 3.92 11.92
N GLY A 133 -5.61 5.22 12.24
CA GLY A 133 -5.37 5.69 13.61
C GLY A 133 -6.40 5.18 14.60
N LEU A 134 -7.69 5.37 14.29
CA LEU A 134 -8.80 4.87 15.11
C LEU A 134 -8.76 3.34 15.27
N ALA A 135 -8.41 2.62 14.20
CA ALA A 135 -8.31 1.16 14.26
C ALA A 135 -7.18 0.67 15.17
N VAL A 136 -6.06 1.39 15.26
CA VAL A 136 -5.00 1.09 16.24
C VAL A 136 -5.49 1.36 17.66
N ASP A 137 -6.09 2.52 17.88
CA ASP A 137 -6.52 2.95 19.23
C ASP A 137 -7.66 2.05 19.78
N MET A 138 -8.45 1.39 18.93
CA MET A 138 -9.47 0.40 19.33
C MET A 138 -8.90 -0.99 19.70
N LEU A 139 -7.63 -1.26 19.40
CA LEU A 139 -6.95 -2.51 19.72
C LEU A 139 -6.04 -2.41 20.95
N ASP A 140 -5.98 -1.24 21.58
CA ASP A 140 -5.32 -0.97 22.85
C ASP A 140 -6.36 -0.92 23.98
#